data_AF-A0A7V9D299-F1
#
_entry.id   AF-A0A7V9D299-F1
#
_cell.length_a   1.000
_cell.length_b   1.000
_cell.length_c   1.000
_cell.angle_alpha   90.00
_cell.angle_beta   90.00
_cell.angle_gamma   90.00
#
_symmetry.space_group_name_H-M   'P 1'
#
loop_
_entity.id
_entity.type
_entity.pdbx_description
1 polymer ?
#
loop_
_entity_poly.entity_id
_entity_poly.type
_entity_poly.pdbx_seq_one_letter_code
_entity_poly.pdbx_strand_id
1 'polypeptide(L)'
;MRTMATPQQRDADIEAELLAGRMRFEQLAASDEESFLPYNEVAWRRSIDLVKRLATRLTALHVLPAELPDMLPADRGSVDIEWETSGRELLVNVPSDPGRAPSLYGERRGNLAIKGMLATDEDEDLLVHWLTGRASLA
;
A
#
# COMPACT_ATOMS: atom_id res chain seq x y z
N MET A 1 11.43 17.66 18.59
CA MET A 1 12.34 17.27 17.50
C MET A 1 12.05 15.82 17.16
N ARG A 2 11.31 15.53 16.08
CA ARG A 2 11.08 14.14 15.63
C ARG A 2 12.28 13.75 14.77
N THR A 3 13.07 12.80 15.26
CA THR A 3 14.25 12.26 14.56
C THR A 3 13.78 11.62 13.25
N MET A 4 14.37 12.01 12.11
CA MET A 4 14.08 11.34 10.84
C MET A 4 14.67 9.94 10.88
N ALA A 5 13.85 8.92 10.57
CA ALA A 5 14.32 7.55 10.39
C ALA A 5 15.36 7.49 9.26
N THR A 6 16.49 6.82 9.50
CA THR A 6 17.55 6.59 8.49
C THR A 6 17.05 5.60 7.42
N PRO A 7 17.68 5.53 6.23
CA PRO A 7 17.33 4.55 5.21
C PRO A 7 17.33 3.09 5.74
N GLN A 8 18.33 2.70 6.54
CA GLN A 8 18.35 1.39 7.17
C GLN A 8 17.19 1.16 8.16
N GLN A 9 16.79 2.19 8.90
CA GLN A 9 15.65 2.10 9.81
C GLN A 9 14.35 1.91 9.01
N ARG A 10 14.19 2.56 7.84
CA ARG A 10 13.01 2.40 6.98
C ARG A 10 12.91 1.03 6.34
N ASP A 11 14.00 0.49 5.84
CA ASP A 11 14.00 -0.87 5.31
C ASP A 11 13.58 -1.85 6.43
N ALA A 12 14.10 -1.66 7.65
CA ALA A 12 13.68 -2.45 8.79
C ALA A 12 12.20 -2.23 9.19
N ASP A 13 11.69 -0.99 9.11
CA ASP A 13 10.29 -0.68 9.43
C ASP A 13 9.34 -1.25 8.36
N ILE A 14 9.71 -1.20 7.07
CA ILE A 14 8.99 -1.88 5.99
C ILE A 14 8.98 -3.38 6.27
N GLU A 15 10.14 -4.00 6.46
CA GLU A 15 10.24 -5.44 6.74
C GLU A 15 9.46 -5.83 8.02
N ALA A 16 9.40 -4.96 9.02
CA ALA A 16 8.59 -5.16 10.23
C ALA A 16 7.09 -5.11 9.93
N GLU A 17 6.61 -4.18 9.11
CA GLU A 17 5.20 -4.16 8.66
C GLU A 17 4.87 -5.34 7.75
N LEU A 18 5.82 -5.78 6.91
CA LEU A 18 5.65 -7.01 6.13
C LEU A 18 5.52 -8.22 7.05
N LEU A 19 6.34 -8.30 8.09
CA LEU A 19 6.26 -9.38 9.08
C LEU A 19 4.98 -9.31 9.91
N ALA A 20 4.59 -8.11 10.37
CA ALA A 20 3.37 -7.89 11.14
C ALA A 20 2.13 -8.22 10.30
N GLY A 21 2.12 -7.78 9.04
CA GLY A 21 1.16 -8.19 8.03
C GLY A 21 1.08 -9.71 7.99
N ARG A 22 2.20 -10.39 7.67
CA ARG A 22 2.30 -11.86 7.60
C ARG A 22 1.75 -12.56 8.85
N MET A 23 2.04 -12.06 10.04
CA MET A 23 1.51 -12.61 11.30
C MET A 23 0.00 -12.41 11.44
N ARG A 24 -0.56 -11.25 11.05
CA ARG A 24 -2.01 -11.03 11.00
C ARG A 24 -2.69 -12.01 10.06
N PHE A 25 -2.07 -12.34 8.91
CA PHE A 25 -2.60 -13.37 8.00
C PHE A 25 -2.60 -14.77 8.63
N GLU A 26 -1.51 -15.17 9.29
CA GLU A 26 -1.42 -16.49 9.94
C GLU A 26 -2.48 -16.64 11.06
N GLN A 27 -2.80 -15.55 11.76
CA GLN A 27 -3.87 -15.53 12.77
C GLN A 27 -5.27 -15.61 12.16
N LEU A 28 -5.54 -14.89 11.07
CA LEU A 28 -6.84 -14.93 10.37
C LEU A 28 -7.10 -16.31 9.75
N ALA A 29 -6.09 -16.94 9.14
CA ALA A 29 -6.19 -18.28 8.56
C ALA A 29 -6.41 -19.38 9.63
N ALA A 30 -6.05 -19.11 10.88
CA ALA A 30 -6.30 -20.01 12.01
C ALA A 30 -7.70 -19.84 12.63
N SER A 31 -8.46 -18.80 12.23
CA SER A 31 -9.86 -18.66 12.61
C SER A 31 -10.74 -19.51 11.69
N ASP A 32 -11.67 -20.29 12.26
CA ASP A 32 -12.54 -21.28 11.58
C ASP A 32 -13.57 -20.66 10.60
N GLU A 33 -13.35 -19.42 10.14
CA GLU A 33 -14.15 -18.77 9.11
C GLU A 33 -13.76 -19.32 7.72
N GLU A 34 -14.48 -20.36 7.31
CA GLU A 34 -14.38 -21.16 6.07
C GLU A 34 -14.40 -20.40 4.72
N SER A 35 -14.08 -19.12 4.65
CA SER A 35 -14.14 -18.33 3.41
C SER A 35 -12.95 -17.40 3.14
N PHE A 36 -12.02 -17.23 4.09
CA PHE A 36 -10.76 -16.54 3.80
C PHE A 36 -9.77 -17.53 3.18
N LEU A 37 -9.70 -17.54 1.84
CA LEU A 37 -8.59 -18.19 1.16
C LEU A 37 -7.30 -17.54 1.70
N PRO A 38 -6.34 -18.33 2.22
CA PRO A 38 -5.03 -17.80 2.55
C PRO A 38 -4.51 -17.11 1.29
N TYR A 39 -4.23 -15.83 1.42
CA TYR A 39 -3.73 -14.94 0.37
C TYR A 39 -2.81 -15.65 -0.63
N ASN A 40 -2.85 -15.22 -1.89
CA ASN A 40 -1.90 -15.74 -2.85
C ASN A 40 -0.51 -15.16 -2.57
N GLU A 41 0.49 -15.98 -2.30
CA GLU A 41 1.90 -15.58 -2.12
C GLU A 41 2.40 -14.68 -3.26
N VAL A 42 1.86 -14.87 -4.48
CA VAL A 42 2.12 -14.00 -5.63
C VAL A 42 1.57 -12.59 -5.40
N ALA A 43 0.33 -12.44 -4.92
CA ALA A 43 -0.24 -11.14 -4.59
C ALA A 43 0.59 -10.46 -3.50
N TRP A 44 0.93 -11.20 -2.44
CA TRP A 44 1.73 -10.70 -1.33
C TRP A 44 3.07 -10.14 -1.79
N ARG A 45 3.86 -10.92 -2.55
CA ARG A 45 5.14 -10.46 -3.10
C ARG A 45 4.97 -9.23 -4.00
N ARG A 46 3.94 -9.21 -4.84
CA ARG A 46 3.66 -8.04 -5.70
C ARG A 46 3.32 -6.80 -4.89
N SER A 47 2.60 -6.94 -3.79
CA SER A 47 2.30 -5.84 -2.87
C SER A 47 3.56 -5.32 -2.19
N ILE A 48 4.45 -6.21 -1.73
CA ILE A 48 5.76 -5.83 -1.19
C ILE A 48 6.56 -5.02 -2.20
N ASP A 49 6.66 -5.53 -3.43
CA ASP A 49 7.43 -4.88 -4.49
C ASP A 49 6.87 -3.50 -4.81
N LEU A 50 5.54 -3.34 -4.81
CA LEU A 50 4.88 -2.05 -5.01
C LEU A 50 5.21 -1.07 -3.88
N VAL A 51 5.08 -1.48 -2.61
CA VAL A 51 5.41 -0.62 -1.46
C VAL A 51 6.87 -0.19 -1.50
N LYS A 52 7.81 -1.09 -1.81
CA LYS A 52 9.24 -0.78 -1.94
C LYS A 52 9.52 0.23 -3.06
N ARG A 53 8.86 0.09 -4.22
CA ARG A 53 8.97 1.08 -5.32
C ARG A 53 8.45 2.44 -4.90
N LEU A 54 7.27 2.50 -4.31
CA LEU A 54 6.66 3.75 -3.85
C LEU A 54 7.51 4.43 -2.76
N ALA A 55 8.01 3.68 -1.78
CA ALA A 55 8.90 4.19 -0.74
C ALA A 55 10.19 4.79 -1.31
N THR A 56 10.76 4.15 -2.33
CA THR A 56 11.94 4.66 -3.06
C THR A 56 11.62 5.98 -3.75
N ARG A 57 10.49 6.08 -4.48
CA ARG A 57 10.07 7.32 -5.13
C ARG A 57 9.79 8.45 -4.13
N LEU A 58 9.07 8.18 -3.05
CA LEU A 58 8.76 9.13 -1.99
C LEU A 58 10.04 9.67 -1.31
N THR A 59 11.02 8.79 -1.09
CA THR A 59 12.33 9.17 -0.55
C THR A 59 13.09 10.10 -1.50
N ALA A 60 13.11 9.80 -2.81
CA ALA A 60 13.75 10.66 -3.81
C ALA A 60 13.14 12.08 -3.83
N LEU A 61 11.83 12.19 -3.58
CA LEU A 61 11.12 13.47 -3.51
C LEU A 61 11.28 14.21 -2.17
N HIS A 62 12.10 13.68 -1.25
CA HIS A 62 12.33 14.21 0.10
C HIS A 62 11.02 14.41 0.88
N VAL A 63 9.99 13.61 0.60
CA VAL A 63 8.72 13.70 1.33
C VAL A 63 8.75 12.71 2.48
N LEU A 64 8.88 13.25 3.69
CA LEU A 64 8.95 12.47 4.92
C LEU A 64 8.08 13.06 6.03
N PRO A 65 7.41 12.21 6.84
CA PRO A 65 7.09 10.80 6.62
C PRO A 65 5.67 10.67 6.04
N ALA A 66 5.53 10.00 4.89
CA ALA A 66 4.26 9.30 4.64
C ALA A 66 4.24 8.10 5.60
N GLU A 67 3.15 7.91 6.33
CA GLU A 67 2.98 6.75 7.21
C GLU A 67 3.11 5.46 6.38
N LEU A 68 3.67 4.41 6.99
CA LEU A 68 3.73 3.11 6.32
C LEU A 68 2.30 2.61 6.09
N PRO A 69 2.03 1.95 4.95
CA PRO A 69 0.71 1.39 4.72
C PRO A 69 0.46 0.19 5.61
N ASP A 70 -0.80 0.00 5.97
CA ASP A 70 -1.30 -1.28 6.40
C ASP A 70 -1.46 -2.22 5.20
N MET A 71 -1.10 -3.49 5.38
CA MET A 71 -1.27 -4.53 4.37
C MET A 71 -2.13 -5.66 4.93
N LEU A 72 -3.25 -5.93 4.27
CA LEU A 72 -4.28 -6.85 4.74
C LEU A 72 -4.74 -7.81 3.64
N PRO A 73 -5.17 -9.05 3.98
CA PRO A 73 -5.80 -9.92 3.01
C PRO A 73 -7.13 -9.35 2.56
N ALA A 74 -7.43 -9.53 1.29
CA ALA A 74 -8.70 -9.18 0.69
C ALA A 74 -9.30 -10.36 -0.08
N ASP A 75 -10.51 -10.17 -0.59
CA ASP A 75 -11.26 -11.22 -1.27
C ASP A 75 -10.47 -11.90 -2.39
N ARG A 76 -10.69 -13.21 -2.56
CA ARG A 76 -10.13 -14.03 -3.65
C ARG A 76 -8.59 -14.04 -3.69
N GLY A 77 -7.97 -13.97 -2.52
CA GLY A 77 -6.51 -14.03 -2.35
C GLY A 77 -5.77 -12.79 -2.83
N SER A 78 -6.49 -11.67 -2.98
CA SER A 78 -5.89 -10.35 -3.21
C SER A 78 -5.33 -9.77 -1.90
N VAL A 79 -4.56 -8.70 -2.01
CA VAL A 79 -3.99 -7.98 -0.86
C VAL A 79 -4.33 -6.51 -1.01
N ASP A 80 -4.93 -5.96 0.03
CA ASP A 80 -5.17 -4.52 0.17
C ASP A 80 -3.98 -3.85 0.83
N ILE A 81 -3.60 -2.70 0.28
CA ILE A 81 -2.55 -1.82 0.80
C ILE A 81 -3.21 -0.47 1.10
N GLU A 82 -3.27 -0.11 2.37
CA GLU A 82 -4.03 1.03 2.86
C GLU A 82 -3.12 2.08 3.49
N TRP A 83 -3.20 3.31 3.02
CA TRP A 83 -2.62 4.48 3.68
C TRP A 83 -3.73 5.34 4.24
N GLU A 84 -3.86 5.38 5.56
CA GLU A 84 -4.67 6.37 6.26
C GLU A 84 -3.77 7.49 6.77
N THR A 85 -4.09 8.73 6.41
CA THR A 85 -3.42 9.92 6.96
C THR A 85 -4.47 10.89 7.48
N SER A 86 -4.07 11.89 8.27
CA SER A 86 -4.99 12.85 8.92
C SER A 86 -6.01 13.58 8.01
N GLY A 87 -5.90 13.50 6.69
CA GLY A 87 -6.93 14.03 5.78
C GLY A 87 -7.11 13.29 4.45
N ARG A 88 -6.42 12.17 4.23
CA ARG A 88 -6.48 11.38 3.00
C ARG A 88 -6.44 9.90 3.33
N GLU A 89 -7.26 9.14 2.62
CA GLU A 89 -7.23 7.69 2.56
C GLU A 89 -6.80 7.27 1.16
N LEU A 90 -6.12 6.15 1.08
CA LEU A 90 -5.75 5.51 -0.16
C LEU A 90 -5.73 3.99 0.04
N LEU A 91 -6.48 3.30 -0.81
CA LEU A 91 -6.55 1.86 -0.90
C LEU A 91 -6.02 1.42 -2.27
N VAL A 92 -5.07 0.49 -2.27
CA VAL A 92 -4.61 -0.21 -3.46
C VAL A 92 -4.89 -1.70 -3.29
N ASN A 93 -5.71 -2.27 -4.17
CA ASN A 93 -5.96 -3.71 -4.19
C ASN A 93 -5.05 -4.38 -5.22
N VAL A 94 -4.22 -5.31 -4.76
CA VAL A 94 -3.33 -6.12 -5.60
C VAL A 94 -3.99 -7.49 -5.83
N PRO A 95 -4.44 -7.80 -7.06
CA PRO A 95 -5.14 -9.06 -7.32
C PRO A 95 -4.19 -10.26 -7.27
N SER A 96 -4.75 -11.42 -6.95
CA SER A 96 -4.06 -12.72 -7.02
C SER A 96 -3.62 -13.10 -8.44
N ASP A 97 -4.35 -12.64 -9.45
CA ASP A 97 -4.00 -12.83 -10.86
C ASP A 97 -2.86 -11.87 -11.28
N PRO A 98 -1.68 -12.40 -11.65
CA PRO A 98 -0.55 -11.57 -12.12
C PRO A 98 -0.84 -10.85 -13.44
N GLY A 99 -1.81 -11.31 -14.23
CA GLY A 99 -2.25 -10.66 -15.47
C GLY A 99 -3.15 -9.44 -15.25
N ARG A 100 -3.55 -9.16 -14.01
CA ARG A 100 -4.38 -7.99 -13.66
C ARG A 100 -3.55 -6.93 -12.95
N ALA A 101 -3.66 -5.69 -13.43
CA ALA A 101 -3.09 -4.53 -12.76
C ALA A 101 -3.78 -4.29 -11.40
N PRO A 102 -3.06 -3.80 -10.38
CA PRO A 102 -3.67 -3.34 -9.15
C PRO A 102 -4.69 -2.23 -9.40
N SER A 103 -5.77 -2.20 -8.64
CA SER A 103 -6.72 -1.07 -8.66
C SER A 103 -6.40 -0.11 -7.51
N LEU A 104 -6.73 1.17 -7.70
CA LEU A 104 -6.56 2.20 -6.69
C LEU A 104 -7.88 2.93 -6.44
N TYR A 105 -8.10 3.30 -5.18
CA TYR A 105 -9.13 4.22 -4.74
C TYR A 105 -8.52 5.13 -3.67
N GLY A 106 -8.67 6.43 -3.80
CA GLY A 106 -8.24 7.37 -2.77
C GLY A 106 -9.30 8.42 -2.52
N GLU A 107 -9.48 8.81 -1.28
CA GLU A 107 -10.47 9.80 -0.86
C GLU A 107 -9.84 10.85 0.04
N ARG A 108 -10.18 12.12 -0.19
CA ARG A 108 -9.87 13.23 0.71
C ARG A 108 -11.16 13.73 1.33
N ARG A 109 -11.17 13.93 2.65
CA ARG A 109 -12.35 14.47 3.38
C ARG A 109 -12.89 15.71 2.64
N GLY A 110 -14.08 15.60 2.05
CA GLY A 110 -14.82 16.70 1.42
C GLY A 110 -14.80 16.81 -0.12
N ASN A 111 -14.81 15.69 -0.87
CA ASN A 111 -15.19 15.57 -2.31
C ASN A 111 -14.09 15.33 -3.36
N LEU A 112 -12.83 15.06 -2.98
CA LEU A 112 -11.83 14.64 -3.98
C LEU A 112 -11.61 13.14 -3.87
N ALA A 113 -11.94 12.41 -4.95
CA ALA A 113 -11.65 10.98 -5.05
C ALA A 113 -10.82 10.70 -6.31
N ILE A 114 -9.83 9.82 -6.18
CA ILE A 114 -9.11 9.23 -7.31
C ILE A 114 -9.50 7.76 -7.42
N LYS A 115 -9.65 7.28 -8.65
CA LYS A 115 -9.88 5.86 -8.93
C LYS A 115 -9.20 5.49 -10.24
N GLY A 116 -8.54 4.35 -10.28
CA GLY A 116 -7.77 3.94 -11.45
C GLY A 116 -7.17 2.55 -11.32
N MET A 117 -6.28 2.24 -12.26
CA MET A 117 -5.48 1.01 -12.29
C MET A 117 -4.01 1.40 -12.34
N LEU A 118 -3.14 0.65 -11.67
CA LEU A 118 -1.69 0.84 -11.71
C LEU A 118 -1.09 -0.01 -12.83
N ALA A 119 -1.22 0.46 -14.08
CA ALA A 119 -0.73 -0.26 -15.25
C ALA A 119 0.62 0.27 -15.75
N THR A 120 0.96 1.51 -15.39
CA THR A 120 2.12 2.25 -15.90
C THR A 120 2.87 2.96 -14.78
N ASP A 121 4.10 3.41 -15.08
CA ASP A 121 4.89 4.24 -14.16
C ASP A 121 4.23 5.59 -13.87
N GLU A 122 3.44 6.12 -14.81
CA GLU A 122 2.70 7.38 -14.67
C GLU A 122 1.58 7.25 -13.62
N ASP A 123 0.96 6.06 -13.52
CA ASP A 123 -0.04 5.77 -12.49
C ASP A 123 0.59 5.72 -11.08
N GLU A 124 1.83 5.19 -10.98
CA GLU A 124 2.60 5.21 -9.73
C GLU A 124 2.99 6.65 -9.33
N ASP A 125 3.22 7.55 -10.29
CA ASP A 125 3.49 8.97 -10.01
C ASP A 125 2.24 9.69 -9.48
N LEU A 126 1.04 9.38 -10.01
CA LEU A 126 -0.22 9.90 -9.46
C LEU A 126 -0.39 9.52 -7.98
N LEU A 127 -0.07 8.28 -7.63
CA LEU A 127 -0.06 7.78 -6.25
C LEU A 127 0.88 8.59 -5.36
N VAL A 128 2.09 8.81 -5.82
CA VAL A 128 3.09 9.61 -5.11
C VAL A 128 2.59 11.06 -4.93
N HIS A 129 1.99 11.66 -5.95
CA HIS A 129 1.39 12.98 -5.82
C HIS A 129 0.22 13.02 -4.82
N TRP A 130 -0.60 11.97 -4.79
CA TRP A 130 -1.70 11.83 -3.83
C TRP A 130 -1.18 11.77 -2.39
N LEU A 131 -0.26 10.84 -2.11
CA LEU A 131 0.33 10.60 -0.79
C LEU A 131 1.09 11.83 -0.26
N THR A 132 1.77 12.56 -1.13
CA THR A 132 2.51 13.79 -0.77
C THR A 132 1.61 15.02 -0.67
N GLY A 133 0.34 14.87 -1.07
CA GLY A 133 -0.60 15.97 -1.17
C GLY A 133 -0.29 17.03 -2.21
N ARG A 134 0.62 16.73 -3.13
CA ARG A 134 1.00 17.56 -4.27
C ARG A 134 0.14 17.29 -5.51
N ALA A 135 -0.82 16.37 -5.42
CA ALA A 135 -1.88 16.21 -6.40
C ALA A 135 -2.63 17.54 -6.54
N SER A 136 -2.17 18.35 -7.49
CA SER A 136 -2.88 19.49 -8.03
C SER A 136 -3.48 18.98 -9.32
N LEU A 137 -4.82 19.02 -9.43
CA LEU A 137 -5.48 18.76 -10.70
C LEU A 137 -4.97 19.80 -11.72
N ALA A 138 -4.51 19.31 -12.87
CA ALA A 138 -4.69 20.03 -14.11
C ALA A 138 -6.18 19.98 -14.50
#